data_AF-A0A382EKN8-F1
#
_entry.id   AF-A0A382EKN8-F1
#
_cell.length_a   1.000
_cell.length_b   1.000
_cell.length_c   1.000
_cell.angle_alpha   90.00
_cell.angle_beta   90.00
_cell.angle_gamma   90.00
#
_symmetry.space_group_name_H-M   'P 1'
#
loop_
_entity.id
_entity.type
_entity.pdbx_description
1 polymer ?
#
loop_
_entity_poly.entity_id
_entity_poly.type
_entity_poly.pdbx_seq_one_letter_code
_entity_poly.pdbx_strand_id
1 'polypeptide(L)'
;MIHIIKNYKWAVASSLICIFFGLLTFLTFINQSFIESNESNLQKLLIVDLVLLILFFLLIIRSIYVILKGRREGKLGSETSLKYIVFFSTTTLLPSILIAAFSLFLFNVVLQNYFEKKIKNVVNNSAEIAKNYVDQTKNSIEADILLMVLDINNKPGLFYDNPKRFLNILTTQRLLRKLDEVHLLDSSGNIIMSNIIDASMDFIPPPEEAFIRSLDGRPVRITDPQTNRTSALIKLSNFIDTYLYIVKFMDPKLINYLTETGNAISFYYSVQDRKTGIKITFAIIYVLIVSLLLFLSVTIAINFASRLTRP
;
A
#
# COMPACT_ATOMS: atom_id res chain seq x y z
N MET A 1 -32.73 -10.88 -50.12
CA MET A 1 -32.11 -12.04 -49.46
C MET A 1 -30.62 -11.83 -49.11
N ILE A 2 -29.81 -11.19 -49.97
CA ILE A 2 -28.37 -10.95 -49.74
C ILE A 2 -28.06 -9.85 -48.69
N HIS A 3 -28.94 -8.85 -48.53
CA HIS A 3 -28.65 -7.69 -47.68
C HIS A 3 -28.68 -7.99 -46.16
N ILE A 4 -29.46 -8.98 -45.72
CA ILE A 4 -29.56 -9.38 -44.31
C ILE A 4 -28.35 -10.22 -43.88
N ILE A 5 -27.84 -11.07 -44.77
CA ILE A 5 -26.66 -11.92 -44.52
C ILE A 5 -25.37 -11.07 -44.51
N LYS A 6 -25.31 -9.97 -45.27
CA LYS A 6 -24.17 -9.05 -45.23
C LYS A 6 -24.10 -8.29 -43.89
N ASN A 7 -25.23 -7.90 -43.32
CA ASN A 7 -25.29 -7.08 -42.09
C ASN A 7 -24.82 -7.79 -40.80
N TYR A 8 -24.97 -9.11 -40.67
CA TYR A 8 -24.61 -9.78 -39.40
C TYR A 8 -23.09 -9.85 -39.17
N LYS A 9 -22.30 -10.07 -40.23
CA LYS A 9 -20.83 -10.09 -40.13
C LYS A 9 -20.30 -8.74 -39.67
N TRP A 10 -20.91 -7.65 -40.14
CA TRP A 10 -20.61 -6.29 -39.70
C TRP A 10 -20.99 -6.04 -38.25
N ALA A 11 -22.14 -6.55 -37.79
CA ALA A 11 -22.53 -6.44 -36.39
C ALA A 11 -21.54 -7.16 -35.46
N VAL A 12 -21.17 -8.41 -35.79
CA VAL A 12 -20.21 -9.19 -35.01
C VAL A 12 -18.81 -8.56 -35.03
N ALA A 13 -18.33 -8.12 -36.20
CA ALA A 13 -17.05 -7.42 -36.32
C ALA A 13 -17.03 -6.11 -35.51
N SER A 14 -18.12 -5.33 -35.55
CA SER A 14 -18.25 -4.12 -34.75
C SER A 14 -18.26 -4.40 -33.25
N SER A 15 -18.93 -5.46 -32.77
CA SER A 15 -18.85 -5.85 -31.34
C SER A 15 -17.44 -6.24 -30.92
N LEU A 16 -16.70 -6.98 -31.77
CA LEU A 16 -15.32 -7.36 -31.48
C LEU A 16 -14.43 -6.13 -31.32
N ILE A 17 -14.61 -5.12 -32.18
CA ILE A 17 -13.93 -3.83 -32.07
C ILE A 17 -14.30 -3.13 -30.76
N CYS A 18 -15.60 -3.06 -30.42
CA CYS A 18 -16.04 -2.43 -29.17
C CYS A 18 -15.46 -3.13 -27.93
N ILE A 19 -15.45 -4.47 -27.92
CA ILE A 19 -14.86 -5.26 -26.83
C ILE A 19 -13.36 -5.00 -26.72
N PHE A 20 -12.66 -4.90 -27.86
CA PHE A 20 -11.24 -4.56 -27.87
C PHE A 20 -10.97 -3.19 -27.24
N PHE A 21 -11.77 -2.18 -27.58
CA PHE A 21 -11.66 -0.86 -26.94
C PHE A 21 -11.98 -0.91 -25.44
N GLY A 22 -13.05 -1.59 -25.03
CA GLY A 22 -13.37 -1.77 -23.62
C GLY A 22 -12.27 -2.48 -22.83
N LEU A 23 -11.64 -3.52 -23.42
CA LEU A 23 -10.48 -4.19 -22.84
C LEU A 23 -9.26 -3.26 -22.74
N LEU A 24 -9.01 -2.45 -23.78
CA LEU A 24 -7.94 -1.45 -23.76
C LEU A 24 -8.16 -0.43 -22.64
N THR A 25 -9.38 0.05 -22.45
CA THR A 25 -9.76 0.95 -21.35
C THR A 25 -9.52 0.31 -19.99
N PHE A 26 -9.91 -0.97 -19.82
CA PHE A 26 -9.65 -1.71 -18.59
C PHE A 26 -8.15 -1.88 -18.31
N LEU A 27 -7.36 -2.27 -19.32
CA LEU A 27 -5.91 -2.39 -19.19
C LEU A 27 -5.26 -1.04 -18.87
N THR A 28 -5.77 0.06 -19.43
CA THR A 28 -5.29 1.42 -19.13
C THR A 28 -5.60 1.78 -17.68
N PHE A 29 -6.81 1.46 -17.20
CA PHE A 29 -7.23 1.70 -15.81
C PHE A 29 -6.31 1.02 -14.78
N ILE A 30 -5.93 -0.23 -15.02
CA ILE A 30 -5.00 -0.96 -14.15
C ILE A 30 -3.52 -0.65 -14.41
N ASN A 31 -3.23 0.35 -15.25
CA ASN A 31 -1.88 0.77 -15.63
C ASN A 31 -1.02 -0.35 -16.25
N GLN A 32 -1.64 -1.26 -17.02
CA GLN A 32 -0.98 -2.35 -17.73
C GLN A 32 -1.03 -2.20 -19.26
N SER A 33 -1.46 -1.03 -19.75
CA SER A 33 -1.54 -0.75 -21.19
C SER A 33 -0.35 0.06 -21.70
N PHE A 34 -0.22 0.17 -23.02
CA PHE A 34 0.73 1.09 -23.67
C PHE A 34 0.39 2.58 -23.48
N ILE A 35 -0.84 2.88 -23.05
CA ILE A 35 -1.32 4.23 -22.74
C ILE A 35 -1.15 4.44 -21.23
N GLU A 36 -0.55 5.57 -20.86
CA GLU A 36 -0.43 5.96 -19.46
C GLU A 36 -1.80 6.17 -18.82
N SER A 37 -1.96 5.61 -17.61
CA SER A 37 -3.15 5.82 -16.78
C SER A 37 -3.15 7.24 -16.20
N ASN A 38 -3.62 8.19 -17.00
CA ASN A 38 -3.93 9.54 -16.55
C ASN A 38 -5.44 9.81 -16.66
N GLU A 39 -5.95 10.76 -15.87
CA GLU A 39 -7.38 11.09 -15.83
C GLU A 39 -7.94 11.50 -17.20
N SER A 40 -7.19 12.30 -17.98
CA SER A 40 -7.57 12.76 -19.32
C SER A 40 -7.66 11.61 -20.34
N ASN A 41 -6.68 10.71 -20.36
CA ASN A 41 -6.62 9.56 -21.25
C ASN A 41 -7.76 8.60 -20.94
N LEU A 42 -7.96 8.30 -19.65
CA LEU A 42 -9.00 7.41 -19.19
C LEU A 42 -10.39 7.97 -19.49
N GLN A 43 -10.59 9.28 -19.30
CA GLN A 43 -11.84 9.96 -19.66
C GLN A 43 -12.10 9.89 -21.17
N LYS A 44 -11.10 10.13 -22.03
CA LYS A 44 -11.24 10.01 -23.49
C LYS A 44 -11.63 8.59 -23.91
N LEU A 45 -10.94 7.58 -23.36
CA LEU A 45 -11.24 6.16 -23.59
C LEU A 45 -12.68 5.81 -23.19
N LEU A 46 -13.10 6.23 -22.00
CA LEU A 46 -14.48 6.04 -21.53
C LEU A 46 -15.51 6.73 -22.43
N ILE A 47 -15.24 7.92 -22.94
CA ILE A 47 -16.13 8.62 -23.88
C ILE A 47 -16.24 7.85 -25.19
N VAL A 48 -15.12 7.37 -25.74
CA VAL A 48 -15.10 6.52 -26.95
C VAL A 48 -15.93 5.27 -26.73
N ASP A 49 -15.70 4.57 -25.63
CA ASP A 49 -16.46 3.37 -25.27
C ASP A 49 -17.96 3.63 -25.10
N LEU A 50 -18.33 4.76 -24.50
CA LEU A 50 -19.73 5.18 -24.34
C LEU A 50 -20.39 5.44 -25.71
N VAL A 51 -19.70 6.16 -26.60
CA VAL A 51 -20.19 6.44 -27.96
C VAL A 51 -20.35 5.14 -28.75
N LEU A 52 -19.36 4.24 -28.65
CA LEU A 52 -19.42 2.91 -29.26
C LEU A 52 -20.61 2.12 -28.73
N LEU A 53 -20.82 2.10 -27.41
CA LEU A 53 -21.95 1.40 -26.78
C LEU A 53 -23.30 1.95 -27.25
N ILE A 54 -23.46 3.28 -27.35
CA ILE A 54 -24.69 3.91 -27.87
C ILE A 54 -24.93 3.52 -29.33
N LEU A 55 -23.90 3.62 -30.18
CA LEU A 55 -23.98 3.24 -31.59
C LEU A 55 -24.37 1.76 -31.73
N PHE A 56 -23.82 0.91 -30.87
CA PHE A 56 -24.15 -0.51 -30.83
C PHE A 56 -25.61 -0.77 -30.41
N PHE A 57 -26.10 -0.03 -29.40
CA PHE A 57 -27.48 -0.09 -28.95
C PHE A 57 -28.47 0.29 -30.08
N LEU A 58 -28.16 1.34 -30.84
CA LEU A 58 -28.96 1.79 -31.98
C LEU A 58 -29.04 0.72 -33.09
N LEU A 59 -27.94 -0.01 -33.36
CA LEU A 59 -27.93 -1.10 -34.34
C LEU A 59 -28.86 -2.25 -33.93
N ILE A 60 -28.89 -2.59 -32.64
CA ILE A 60 -29.76 -3.65 -32.11
C ILE A 60 -31.23 -3.23 -32.16
N ILE A 61 -31.56 -2.02 -31.67
CA ILE A 61 -32.94 -1.50 -31.73
C ILE A 61 -33.43 -1.51 -33.18
N ARG A 62 -32.60 -1.09 -34.13
CA ARG A 62 -32.91 -1.16 -35.56
C ARG A 62 -33.13 -2.60 -36.04
N SER A 63 -32.29 -3.55 -35.62
CA SER A 63 -32.43 -4.97 -35.98
C SER A 63 -33.76 -5.55 -35.48
N ILE A 64 -34.09 -5.31 -34.21
CA ILE A 64 -35.37 -5.73 -33.60
C ILE A 64 -36.55 -5.09 -34.33
N TYR A 65 -36.47 -3.77 -34.60
CA TYR A 65 -37.53 -3.04 -35.30
C TYR A 65 -37.80 -3.60 -36.71
N VAL A 66 -36.77 -3.95 -37.47
CA VAL A 66 -36.91 -4.57 -38.80
C VAL A 66 -37.61 -5.92 -38.72
N ILE A 67 -37.27 -6.75 -37.73
CA ILE A 67 -37.91 -8.06 -37.51
C ILE A 67 -39.40 -7.87 -37.14
N LEU A 68 -39.70 -6.92 -36.25
CA LEU A 68 -41.07 -6.61 -35.84
C LEU A 68 -41.91 -6.03 -37.00
N LYS A 69 -41.35 -5.16 -37.83
CA LYS A 69 -42.06 -4.61 -39.01
C LYS A 69 -42.39 -5.70 -40.04
N GLY A 70 -41.48 -6.66 -40.26
CA GLY A 70 -41.71 -7.80 -41.15
C GLY A 70 -42.90 -8.69 -40.74
N ARG A 71 -43.29 -8.66 -39.45
CA ARG A 71 -44.49 -9.32 -38.92
C ARG A 71 -45.79 -8.65 -39.41
N ARG A 72 -45.83 -7.31 -39.47
CA ARG A 72 -47.00 -6.55 -39.96
C ARG A 72 -47.30 -6.83 -41.44
N GLU A 73 -46.30 -7.26 -42.20
CA GLU A 73 -46.41 -7.56 -43.64
C GLU A 73 -46.78 -9.03 -43.95
N GLY A 74 -47.09 -9.86 -42.94
CA GLY A 74 -47.62 -11.21 -43.17
C GLY A 74 -46.63 -12.27 -43.70
N LYS A 75 -45.32 -12.06 -43.52
CA LYS A 75 -44.30 -13.03 -43.98
C LYS A 75 -44.35 -14.34 -43.16
N LEU A 76 -44.50 -15.47 -43.87
CA LEU A 76 -44.46 -16.84 -43.32
C LEU A 76 -43.17 -17.07 -42.50
N GLY A 77 -43.30 -17.62 -41.28
CA GLY A 77 -42.18 -17.94 -40.38
C GLY A 77 -41.80 -16.89 -39.32
N SER A 78 -42.44 -15.70 -39.33
CA SER A 78 -42.11 -14.60 -38.41
C SER A 78 -42.45 -14.88 -36.93
N GLU A 79 -43.50 -15.66 -36.65
CA GLU A 79 -43.88 -16.01 -35.27
C GLU A 79 -42.90 -17.00 -34.62
N THR A 80 -42.43 -17.98 -35.39
CA THR A 80 -41.45 -18.98 -34.93
C THR A 80 -40.11 -18.32 -34.64
N SER A 81 -39.66 -17.40 -35.50
CA SER A 81 -38.40 -16.65 -35.31
C SER A 81 -38.41 -15.81 -34.01
N LEU A 82 -39.53 -15.15 -33.69
CA LEU A 82 -39.66 -14.39 -32.45
C LEU A 82 -39.63 -15.26 -31.19
N LYS A 83 -40.33 -16.41 -31.19
CA LYS A 83 -40.28 -17.35 -30.05
C LYS A 83 -38.86 -17.81 -29.76
N TYR A 84 -38.10 -18.17 -30.80
CA TYR A 84 -36.69 -18.55 -30.65
C TYR A 84 -35.81 -17.39 -30.19
N ILE A 85 -35.98 -16.17 -30.75
CA ILE A 85 -35.23 -14.99 -30.30
C ILE A 85 -35.46 -14.72 -28.81
N VAL A 86 -36.71 -14.75 -28.35
CA VAL A 86 -37.03 -14.53 -26.93
C VAL A 86 -36.44 -15.64 -26.06
N PHE A 87 -36.57 -16.90 -26.48
CA PHE A 87 -36.03 -18.04 -25.75
C PHE A 87 -34.50 -17.97 -25.62
N PHE A 88 -33.79 -17.83 -26.74
CA PHE A 88 -32.33 -17.76 -26.74
C PHE A 88 -31.80 -16.50 -26.04
N SER A 89 -32.45 -15.34 -26.22
CA SER A 89 -32.05 -14.11 -25.56
C SER A 89 -32.24 -14.19 -24.04
N THR A 90 -33.37 -14.72 -23.57
CA THR A 90 -33.64 -14.83 -22.12
C THR A 90 -32.70 -15.84 -21.47
N THR A 91 -32.48 -17.00 -22.11
CA THR A 91 -31.56 -18.04 -21.63
C THR A 91 -30.13 -17.54 -21.51
N THR A 92 -29.75 -16.59 -22.37
CA THR A 92 -28.41 -15.99 -22.38
C THR A 92 -28.30 -14.82 -21.39
N LEU A 93 -29.26 -13.88 -21.41
CA LEU A 93 -29.19 -12.65 -20.63
C LEU A 93 -29.34 -12.91 -19.12
N LEU A 94 -30.27 -13.78 -18.74
CA LEU A 94 -30.64 -13.97 -17.34
C LEU A 94 -29.45 -14.46 -16.47
N PRO A 95 -28.74 -15.55 -16.81
CA PRO A 95 -27.57 -15.97 -16.04
C PRO A 95 -26.43 -14.94 -16.11
N SER A 96 -26.22 -14.27 -17.25
CA SER A 96 -25.14 -13.30 -17.38
C SER A 96 -25.37 -12.02 -16.56
N ILE A 97 -26.61 -11.53 -16.45
CA ILE A 97 -26.97 -10.41 -15.56
C ILE A 97 -26.75 -10.81 -14.09
N LEU A 98 -27.14 -12.03 -13.71
CA LEU A 98 -26.89 -12.54 -12.35
C LEU A 98 -25.39 -12.60 -12.04
N ILE A 99 -24.58 -13.12 -12.95
CA ILE A 99 -23.12 -13.16 -12.81
C ILE A 99 -22.56 -11.75 -12.67
N ALA A 100 -23.04 -10.80 -13.48
CA ALA A 100 -22.58 -9.41 -13.43
C ALA A 100 -22.91 -8.74 -12.09
N ALA A 101 -24.15 -8.90 -11.62
CA ALA A 101 -24.59 -8.36 -10.33
C ALA A 101 -23.79 -8.98 -9.17
N PHE A 102 -23.60 -10.30 -9.20
CA PHE A 102 -22.82 -11.01 -8.18
C PHE A 102 -21.35 -10.58 -8.18
N SER A 103 -20.76 -10.38 -9.36
CA SER A 103 -19.36 -9.91 -9.49
C SER A 103 -19.17 -8.49 -8.97
N LEU A 104 -20.10 -7.56 -9.25
CA LEU A 104 -20.09 -6.22 -8.66
C LEU A 104 -20.25 -6.25 -7.14
N PHE A 105 -21.16 -7.10 -6.63
CA PHE A 105 -21.33 -7.29 -5.20
C PHE A 105 -20.06 -7.84 -4.55
N LEU A 106 -19.47 -8.89 -5.13
CA LEU A 106 -18.25 -9.52 -4.64
C LEU A 106 -17.08 -8.53 -4.65
N PHE A 107 -16.93 -7.71 -5.69
CA PHE A 107 -15.93 -6.65 -5.75
C PHE A 107 -16.07 -5.67 -4.58
N ASN A 108 -17.30 -5.22 -4.29
CA ASN A 108 -17.53 -4.29 -3.17
C ASN A 108 -17.19 -4.95 -1.82
N VAL A 109 -17.61 -6.20 -1.60
CA VAL A 109 -17.33 -6.94 -0.36
C VAL A 109 -15.83 -7.18 -0.19
N VAL A 110 -15.13 -7.59 -1.24
CA VAL A 110 -13.68 -7.88 -1.20
C VAL A 110 -12.89 -6.60 -0.93
N LEU A 111 -13.18 -5.51 -1.64
CA LEU A 111 -12.52 -4.23 -1.39
C LEU A 111 -12.76 -3.75 0.04
N GLN A 112 -14.00 -3.75 0.50
CA GLN A 112 -14.33 -3.21 1.81
C GLN A 112 -13.69 -4.04 2.96
N ASN A 113 -13.78 -5.36 2.89
CA ASN A 113 -13.34 -6.20 4.00
C ASN A 113 -11.82 -6.45 4.01
N TYR A 114 -11.22 -6.71 2.85
CA TYR A 114 -9.80 -7.10 2.77
C TYR A 114 -8.88 -5.91 2.53
N PHE A 115 -9.28 -4.96 1.69
CA PHE A 115 -8.43 -3.80 1.40
C PHE A 115 -8.55 -2.75 2.50
N GLU A 116 -9.76 -2.34 2.87
CA GLU A 116 -9.92 -1.18 3.76
C GLU A 116 -9.54 -1.48 5.21
N LYS A 117 -10.07 -2.57 5.79
CA LYS A 117 -9.85 -2.88 7.21
C LYS A 117 -8.48 -3.50 7.46
N LYS A 118 -8.10 -4.51 6.68
CA LYS A 118 -6.89 -5.29 6.95
C LYS A 118 -5.63 -4.48 6.63
N ILE A 119 -5.57 -3.78 5.49
CA ILE A 119 -4.38 -2.98 5.13
C ILE A 119 -4.22 -1.80 6.08
N LYS A 120 -5.30 -1.08 6.40
CA LYS A 120 -5.25 0.01 7.39
C LYS A 120 -4.67 -0.44 8.72
N ASN A 121 -5.19 -1.56 9.24
CA ASN A 121 -4.74 -2.09 10.52
C ASN A 121 -3.27 -2.53 10.46
N VAL A 122 -2.86 -3.23 9.40
CA VAL A 122 -1.46 -3.66 9.26
C VAL A 122 -0.52 -2.46 9.21
N VAL A 123 -0.82 -1.46 8.38
CA VAL A 123 0.04 -0.28 8.19
C VAL A 123 0.10 0.57 9.47
N ASN A 124 -1.02 0.80 10.15
CA ASN A 124 -1.03 1.53 11.42
C ASN A 124 -0.33 0.76 12.54
N ASN A 125 -0.60 -0.54 12.69
CA ASN A 125 0.01 -1.37 13.73
C ASN A 125 1.52 -1.48 13.53
N SER A 126 1.99 -1.62 12.29
CA SER A 126 3.42 -1.64 11.97
C SER A 126 4.10 -0.33 12.39
N ALA A 127 3.45 0.81 12.14
CA ALA A 127 3.99 2.11 12.52
C ALA A 127 4.03 2.29 14.04
N GLU A 128 2.96 1.86 14.71
CA GLU A 128 2.88 1.89 16.17
C GLU A 128 3.95 0.99 16.81
N ILE A 129 4.15 -0.23 16.30
CA ILE A 129 5.22 -1.13 16.76
C ILE A 129 6.59 -0.49 16.58
N ALA A 130 6.86 0.07 15.40
CA ALA A 130 8.15 0.69 15.12
C ALA A 130 8.41 1.88 16.08
N LYS A 131 7.40 2.74 16.28
CA LYS A 131 7.47 3.85 17.24
C LYS A 131 7.69 3.35 18.67
N ASN A 132 6.93 2.36 19.11
CA ASN A 132 7.05 1.79 20.45
C ASN A 132 8.44 1.19 20.69
N TYR A 133 9.05 0.56 19.68
CA TYR A 133 10.40 0.04 19.78
C TYR A 133 11.45 1.16 19.95
N VAL A 134 11.29 2.29 19.24
CA VAL A 134 12.14 3.47 19.44
C VAL A 134 12.01 3.99 20.86
N ASP A 135 10.78 4.15 21.35
CA ASP A 135 10.52 4.66 22.69
C ASP A 135 11.03 3.70 23.77
N GLN A 136 10.91 2.38 23.57
CA GLN A 136 11.53 1.36 24.42
C GLN A 136 13.06 1.48 24.43
N THR A 137 13.69 1.67 23.27
CA THR A 137 15.15 1.84 23.17
C THR A 137 15.61 3.09 23.91
N LYS A 138 14.86 4.18 23.78
CA LYS A 138 15.10 5.44 24.50
C LYS A 138 14.92 5.32 26.01
N ASN A 139 14.02 4.45 26.48
CA ASN A 139 13.83 4.23 27.92
C ASN A 139 14.85 3.23 28.48
N SER A 140 15.31 2.26 27.69
CA SER A 140 16.33 1.28 28.10
C SER A 140 17.64 1.96 28.52
N ILE A 141 18.07 3.00 27.81
CA ILE A 141 19.37 3.63 28.08
C ILE A 141 19.47 4.24 29.49
N GLU A 142 18.35 4.75 30.01
CA GLU A 142 18.30 5.36 31.34
C GLU A 142 18.41 4.28 32.43
N ALA A 143 17.77 3.13 32.22
CA ALA A 143 17.94 1.97 33.09
C ALA A 143 19.38 1.42 33.00
N ASP A 144 19.92 1.34 31.78
CA ASP A 144 21.27 0.82 31.52
C ASP A 144 22.34 1.63 32.24
N ILE A 145 22.27 2.98 32.17
CA ILE A 145 23.24 3.85 32.85
C ILE A 145 23.12 3.77 34.37
N LEU A 146 21.90 3.73 34.93
CA LEU A 146 21.69 3.61 36.37
C LEU A 146 22.28 2.32 36.92
N LEU A 147 22.02 1.19 36.25
CA LEU A 147 22.58 -0.09 36.64
C LEU A 147 24.11 -0.10 36.50
N MET A 148 24.65 0.55 35.47
CA MET A 148 26.10 0.63 35.27
C MET A 148 26.78 1.47 36.36
N VAL A 149 26.12 2.54 36.83
CA VAL A 149 26.59 3.33 37.98
C VAL A 149 26.69 2.46 39.23
N LEU A 150 25.69 1.63 39.53
CA LEU A 150 25.75 0.73 40.69
C LEU A 150 26.95 -0.24 40.63
N ASP A 151 27.30 -0.70 39.43
CA ASP A 151 28.39 -1.64 39.21
C ASP A 151 29.79 -1.00 39.26
N ILE A 152 29.89 0.30 38.90
CA ILE A 152 31.16 1.01 38.71
C ILE A 152 31.45 1.99 39.86
N ASN A 153 30.44 2.71 40.35
CA ASN A 153 30.61 3.80 41.31
C ASN A 153 31.19 3.32 42.66
N ASN A 154 31.06 2.03 42.98
CA ASN A 154 31.60 1.42 44.20
C ASN A 154 33.07 0.97 44.10
N LYS A 155 33.75 1.23 42.96
CA LYS A 155 35.13 0.75 42.71
C LYS A 155 36.14 1.86 42.36
N PRO A 156 36.14 3.03 43.02
CA PRO A 156 37.04 4.13 42.65
C PRO A 156 38.52 3.80 42.88
N GLY A 157 38.86 3.04 43.93
CA GLY A 157 40.25 2.62 44.17
C GLY A 157 40.84 1.84 42.98
N LEU A 158 40.05 0.95 42.38
CA LEU A 158 40.49 0.18 41.22
C LEU A 158 40.78 1.05 39.99
N PHE A 159 40.03 2.15 39.82
CA PHE A 159 40.25 3.09 38.73
C PHE A 159 41.62 3.77 38.84
N TYR A 160 42.04 4.17 40.03
CA TYR A 160 43.33 4.82 40.28
C TYR A 160 44.49 3.81 40.39
N ASP A 161 44.27 2.68 41.07
CA ASP A 161 45.31 1.68 41.36
C ASP A 161 45.61 0.78 40.16
N ASN A 162 44.60 0.45 39.35
CA ASN A 162 44.77 -0.42 38.18
C ASN A 162 43.79 -0.07 37.04
N PRO A 163 44.09 1.01 36.28
CA PRO A 163 43.23 1.49 35.19
C PRO A 163 42.93 0.42 34.13
N LYS A 164 43.87 -0.50 33.84
CA LYS A 164 43.66 -1.59 32.87
C LYS A 164 42.57 -2.57 33.34
N ARG A 165 42.60 -2.95 34.62
CA ARG A 165 41.57 -3.84 35.19
C ARG A 165 40.22 -3.14 35.27
N PHE A 166 40.20 -1.84 35.53
CA PHE A 166 38.98 -1.04 35.48
C PHE A 166 38.40 -0.97 34.05
N LEU A 167 39.23 -0.76 33.03
CA LEU A 167 38.81 -0.78 31.62
C LEU A 167 38.16 -2.12 31.24
N ASN A 168 38.67 -3.25 31.75
CA ASN A 168 38.04 -4.55 31.53
C ASN A 168 36.62 -4.62 32.13
N ILE A 169 36.39 -4.03 33.30
CA ILE A 169 35.04 -3.92 33.88
C ILE A 169 34.15 -3.06 32.99
N LEU A 170 34.64 -1.90 32.56
CA LEU A 170 33.91 -1.00 31.66
C LEU A 170 33.52 -1.74 30.35
N THR A 171 34.44 -2.53 29.80
CA THR A 171 34.22 -3.37 28.62
C THR A 171 33.15 -4.44 28.86
N THR A 172 33.22 -5.16 29.98
CA THR A 172 32.19 -6.15 30.34
C THR A 172 30.82 -5.49 30.47
N GLN A 173 30.76 -4.33 31.10
CA GLN A 173 29.53 -3.58 31.33
C GLN A 173 28.92 -3.08 30.00
N ARG A 174 29.75 -2.63 29.05
CA ARG A 174 29.35 -2.27 27.68
C ARG A 174 28.74 -3.47 26.95
N LEU A 175 29.42 -4.62 26.97
CA LEU A 175 28.99 -5.83 26.28
C LEU A 175 27.68 -6.39 26.85
N LEU A 176 27.54 -6.45 28.18
CA LEU A 176 26.33 -6.96 28.84
C LEU A 176 25.07 -6.17 28.48
N ARG A 177 25.20 -4.84 28.34
CA ARG A 177 24.08 -3.93 28.02
C ARG A 177 23.92 -3.65 26.53
N LYS A 178 24.80 -4.24 25.69
CA LYS A 178 24.86 -4.00 24.24
C LYS A 178 24.91 -2.50 23.92
N LEU A 179 25.82 -1.81 24.60
CA LEU A 179 26.11 -0.41 24.35
C LEU A 179 27.17 -0.31 23.25
N ASP A 180 27.04 0.72 22.41
CA ASP A 180 27.98 0.94 21.31
C ASP A 180 29.21 1.71 21.80
N GLU A 181 29.00 2.64 22.73
CA GLU A 181 30.07 3.42 23.34
C GLU A 181 29.83 3.61 24.83
N VAL A 182 30.93 3.58 25.57
CA VAL A 182 30.99 3.95 26.98
C VAL A 182 32.22 4.81 27.20
N HIS A 183 32.02 5.98 27.76
CA HIS A 183 33.07 6.96 28.05
C HIS A 183 33.00 7.39 29.51
N LEU A 184 34.16 7.59 30.11
CA LEU A 184 34.33 8.42 31.30
C LEU A 184 34.84 9.77 30.85
N LEU A 185 34.13 10.83 31.21
CA LEU A 185 34.41 12.21 30.81
C LEU A 185 34.74 13.07 32.03
N ASP A 186 35.55 14.11 31.84
CA ASP A 186 35.67 15.21 32.81
C ASP A 186 34.53 16.23 32.64
N SER A 187 34.46 17.24 33.52
CA SER A 187 33.47 18.33 33.41
C SER A 187 33.62 19.20 32.14
N SER A 188 34.78 19.16 31.50
CA SER A 188 35.04 19.87 30.23
C SER A 188 34.67 19.04 29.01
N GLY A 189 34.20 17.80 29.21
CA GLY A 189 33.82 16.87 28.14
C GLY A 189 35.00 16.11 27.52
N ASN A 190 36.19 16.17 28.11
CA ASN A 190 37.34 15.41 27.64
C ASN A 190 37.23 13.94 28.05
N ILE A 191 37.65 13.04 27.16
CA ILE A 191 37.65 11.60 27.43
C ILE A 191 38.79 11.25 28.39
N ILE A 192 38.44 10.73 29.56
CA ILE A 192 39.36 10.15 30.54
C ILE A 192 39.62 8.67 30.19
N MET A 193 38.56 7.94 29.87
CA MET A 193 38.62 6.52 29.50
C MET A 193 37.47 6.19 28.56
N SER A 194 37.71 5.32 27.57
CA SER A 194 36.67 4.95 26.60
C SER A 194 36.74 3.47 26.22
N ASN A 195 35.58 2.90 25.91
CA ASN A 195 35.44 1.64 25.21
C ASN A 195 34.33 1.75 24.15
N ILE A 196 34.69 1.54 22.89
CA ILE A 196 33.81 1.70 21.72
C ILE A 196 33.83 0.46 20.84
N ILE A 197 32.77 0.23 20.07
CA ILE A 197 32.73 -0.83 19.05
C ILE A 197 33.48 -0.41 17.79
N ASP A 198 33.21 0.79 17.29
CA ASP A 198 33.73 1.28 16.00
C ASP A 198 34.59 2.52 16.21
N ALA A 199 35.89 2.37 16.02
CA ALA A 199 36.86 3.45 16.17
C ALA A 199 36.93 4.41 14.98
N SER A 200 36.17 4.14 13.90
CA SER A 200 36.08 5.03 12.74
C SER A 200 35.06 6.15 12.93
N MET A 201 34.18 6.04 13.93
CA MET A 201 33.19 7.07 14.25
C MET A 201 33.80 8.20 15.09
N ASP A 202 33.46 9.43 14.74
CA ASP A 202 33.88 10.62 15.50
C ASP A 202 33.17 10.67 16.85
N PHE A 203 33.93 10.96 17.91
CA PHE A 203 33.36 11.23 19.22
C PHE A 203 32.58 12.54 19.19
N ILE A 204 31.32 12.49 19.64
CA ILE A 204 30.49 13.69 19.79
C ILE A 204 30.18 13.86 21.29
N PRO A 205 30.67 14.93 21.93
CA PRO A 205 30.49 15.17 23.36
C PRO A 205 29.03 15.43 23.74
N PRO A 206 28.64 15.19 25.00
CA PRO A 206 27.35 15.61 25.52
C PRO A 206 27.20 17.13 25.47
N PRO A 207 25.97 17.66 25.31
CA PRO A 207 25.73 19.10 25.42
C PRO A 207 26.00 19.59 26.85
N GLU A 208 26.44 20.85 26.99
CA GLU A 208 26.77 21.45 28.28
C GLU A 208 25.62 21.37 29.31
N GLU A 209 24.37 21.55 28.86
CA GLU A 209 23.17 21.41 29.69
C GLU A 209 23.08 20.04 30.38
N ALA A 210 23.55 18.98 29.72
CA ALA A 210 23.51 17.64 30.29
C ALA A 210 24.44 17.50 31.50
N PHE A 211 25.62 18.13 31.45
CA PHE A 211 26.55 18.14 32.58
C PHE A 211 25.91 18.84 33.78
N ILE A 212 25.35 20.04 33.56
CA ILE A 212 24.69 20.83 34.60
C ILE A 212 23.54 20.04 35.25
N ARG A 213 22.66 19.44 34.44
CA ARG A 213 21.51 18.68 34.94
C ARG A 213 21.89 17.38 35.65
N SER A 214 23.02 16.79 35.31
CA SER A 214 23.50 15.56 35.95
C SER A 214 24.12 15.78 37.34
N LEU A 215 24.36 17.04 37.73
CA LEU A 215 24.92 17.41 39.04
C LEU A 215 24.05 16.95 40.22
N ASP A 216 22.73 16.84 40.01
CA ASP A 216 21.77 16.34 41.00
C ASP A 216 21.86 14.81 41.23
N GLY A 217 22.85 14.14 40.63
CA GLY A 217 23.04 12.69 40.72
C GLY A 217 21.98 11.89 39.94
N ARG A 218 21.25 12.54 39.03
CA ARG A 218 20.25 11.91 38.17
C ARG A 218 20.80 11.72 36.75
N PRO A 219 20.47 10.61 36.08
CA PRO A 219 20.84 10.42 34.69
C PRO A 219 20.12 11.43 33.80
N VAL A 220 20.84 11.99 32.83
CA VAL A 220 20.30 12.89 31.82
C VAL A 220 20.30 12.18 30.50
N ARG A 221 19.11 11.88 29.98
CA ARG A 221 18.94 11.33 28.63
C ARG A 221 19.15 12.43 27.59
N ILE A 222 19.95 12.12 26.59
CA ILE A 222 20.24 12.96 25.43
C ILE A 222 19.73 12.19 24.21
N THR A 223 18.84 12.80 23.43
CA THR A 223 18.31 12.21 22.21
C THR A 223 18.60 13.16 21.08
N ASP A 224 19.30 12.67 20.06
CA ASP A 224 19.60 13.45 18.87
C ASP A 224 18.86 12.83 17.66
N PRO A 225 17.82 13.51 17.14
CA PRO A 225 17.08 13.04 15.98
C PRO A 225 17.92 12.96 14.69
N GLN A 226 19.02 13.70 14.60
CA GLN A 226 19.85 13.77 13.39
C GLN A 226 20.87 12.64 13.32
N THR A 227 21.45 12.26 14.47
CA THR A 227 22.51 11.24 14.54
C THR A 227 21.99 9.84 14.90
N ASN A 228 20.67 9.66 15.00
CA ASN A 228 20.00 8.38 15.29
C ASN A 228 20.60 7.64 16.49
N ARG A 229 21.09 8.40 17.47
CA ARG A 229 21.71 7.88 18.68
C ARG A 229 20.90 8.34 19.88
N THR A 230 20.79 7.44 20.83
CA THR A 230 20.34 7.78 22.18
C THR A 230 21.55 7.69 23.08
N SER A 231 21.77 8.69 23.91
CA SER A 231 22.84 8.68 24.90
C SER A 231 22.34 9.10 26.27
N ALA A 232 23.10 8.78 27.30
CA ALA A 232 22.81 9.20 28.66
C ALA A 232 24.09 9.59 29.39
N LEU A 233 23.99 10.60 30.25
CA LEU A 233 25.09 11.13 31.05
C LEU A 233 24.71 11.13 32.53
N ILE A 234 25.63 10.74 33.40
CA ILE A 234 25.46 10.87 34.85
C ILE A 234 26.79 11.15 35.55
N LYS A 235 26.76 12.00 36.58
CA LYS A 235 27.92 12.25 37.44
C LYS A 235 28.18 11.06 38.37
N LEU A 236 29.42 10.60 38.44
CA LEU A 236 29.84 9.57 39.40
C LEU A 236 30.20 10.24 40.73
N SER A 237 29.53 9.87 41.82
CA SER A 237 29.69 10.52 43.13
C SER A 237 31.03 10.19 43.81
N ASN A 238 31.59 9.01 43.53
CA ASN A 238 32.77 8.51 44.23
C ASN A 238 34.07 8.74 43.45
N PHE A 239 33.99 9.47 42.34
CA PHE A 239 35.11 9.76 41.44
C PHE A 239 35.34 11.28 41.39
N ILE A 240 36.60 11.68 41.22
CA ILE A 240 36.95 13.09 41.09
C ILE A 240 36.59 13.56 39.68
N ASP A 241 35.71 14.56 39.60
CA ASP A 241 35.26 15.20 38.36
C ASP A 241 35.02 14.23 37.19
N THR A 242 34.28 13.14 37.43
CA THR A 242 34.06 12.10 36.43
C THR A 242 32.58 11.90 36.15
N TYR A 243 32.24 11.86 34.87
CA TYR A 243 30.92 11.58 34.35
C TYR A 243 30.95 10.27 33.55
N LEU A 244 29.95 9.42 33.76
CA LEU A 244 29.71 8.26 32.93
C LEU A 244 28.80 8.68 31.78
N TYR A 245 29.27 8.47 30.56
CA TYR A 245 28.55 8.74 29.33
C TYR A 245 28.40 7.46 28.52
N ILE A 246 27.17 7.07 28.20
CA ILE A 246 26.90 5.88 27.41
C ILE A 246 26.12 6.24 26.15
N VAL A 247 26.42 5.55 25.05
CA VAL A 247 25.81 5.77 23.74
C VAL A 247 25.29 4.46 23.18
N LYS A 248 24.10 4.53 22.60
CA LYS A 248 23.49 3.45 21.84
C LYS A 248 22.92 4.00 20.54
N PHE A 249 23.41 3.49 19.42
CA PHE A 249 22.89 3.79 18.09
C PHE A 249 21.62 2.99 17.85
N MET A 250 20.69 3.62 17.14
CA MET A 250 19.53 2.91 16.61
C MET A 250 19.99 2.05 15.43
N ASP A 251 19.47 0.82 15.34
CA ASP A 251 19.75 -0.06 14.20
C ASP A 251 19.33 0.66 12.89
N PRO A 252 20.24 0.84 11.90
CA PRO A 252 19.90 1.45 10.61
C PRO A 252 18.71 0.78 9.92
N LYS A 253 18.52 -0.54 10.12
CA LYS A 253 17.35 -1.25 9.59
C LYS A 253 16.06 -0.72 10.20
N LEU A 254 16.05 -0.42 11.50
CA LEU A 254 14.88 0.13 12.19
C LEU A 254 14.56 1.55 11.67
N ILE A 255 15.58 2.38 11.43
CA ILE A 255 15.40 3.72 10.84
C ILE A 255 14.78 3.64 9.45
N ASN A 256 15.27 2.72 8.63
CA ASN A 256 14.68 2.45 7.31
C ASN A 256 13.24 1.96 7.44
N TYR A 257 12.95 1.03 8.36
CA TYR A 257 11.58 0.56 8.60
C TYR A 257 10.63 1.67 9.02
N LEU A 258 11.05 2.61 9.88
CA LEU A 258 10.23 3.77 10.27
C LEU A 258 9.89 4.65 9.06
N THR A 259 10.89 4.89 8.20
CA THR A 259 10.74 5.69 6.99
C THR A 259 9.82 5.00 5.99
N GLU A 260 10.05 3.72 5.71
CA GLU A 260 9.22 2.92 4.81
C GLU A 260 7.77 2.82 5.31
N THR A 261 7.57 2.63 6.62
CA THR A 261 6.23 2.54 7.19
C THR A 261 5.51 3.89 7.15
N GLY A 262 6.23 5.00 7.39
CA GLY A 262 5.69 6.34 7.21
C GLY A 262 5.25 6.61 5.77
N ASN A 263 6.07 6.21 4.79
CA ASN A 263 5.72 6.29 3.37
C ASN A 263 4.54 5.38 3.00
N ALA A 264 4.44 4.19 3.59
CA ALA A 264 3.31 3.30 3.37
C ALA A 264 2.01 3.86 3.95
N ILE A 265 2.06 4.51 5.11
CA ILE A 265 0.91 5.23 5.70
C ILE A 265 0.45 6.33 4.77
N SER A 266 1.35 7.21 4.34
CA SER A 266 1.00 8.35 3.48
C SER A 266 0.43 7.88 2.14
N PHE A 267 1.03 6.84 1.55
CA PHE A 267 0.51 6.19 0.36
C PHE A 267 -0.90 5.61 0.58
N TYR A 268 -1.13 4.86 1.66
CA TYR A 268 -2.44 4.30 1.97
C TYR A 268 -3.53 5.39 2.05
N TYR A 269 -3.28 6.47 2.80
CA TYR A 269 -4.26 7.55 2.92
C TYR A 269 -4.47 8.29 1.61
N SER A 270 -3.42 8.48 0.79
CA SER A 270 -3.57 9.07 -0.55
C SER A 270 -4.48 8.26 -1.48
N VAL A 271 -4.44 6.93 -1.39
CA VAL A 271 -5.30 6.02 -2.15
C VAL A 271 -6.71 5.99 -1.55
N GLN A 272 -6.82 6.02 -0.22
CA GLN A 272 -8.09 6.05 0.50
C GLN A 272 -8.91 7.29 0.12
N ASP A 273 -8.27 8.46 -0.04
CA ASP A 273 -8.92 9.71 -0.44
C ASP A 273 -9.48 9.64 -1.87
N ARG A 274 -8.80 8.92 -2.77
CA ARG A 274 -9.23 8.71 -4.16
C ARG A 274 -10.14 7.49 -4.35
N LYS A 275 -10.43 6.75 -3.27
CA LYS A 275 -11.09 5.43 -3.34
C LYS A 275 -12.46 5.49 -4.01
N THR A 276 -13.25 6.52 -3.73
CA THR A 276 -14.59 6.67 -4.31
C THR A 276 -14.51 6.79 -5.82
N GLY A 277 -13.56 7.59 -6.34
CA GLY A 277 -13.31 7.70 -7.78
C GLY A 277 -12.91 6.37 -8.39
N ILE A 278 -11.98 5.63 -7.77
CA ILE A 278 -11.54 4.31 -8.24
C ILE A 278 -12.71 3.32 -8.29
N LYS A 279 -13.56 3.28 -7.25
CA LYS A 279 -14.75 2.40 -7.21
C LYS A 279 -15.76 2.74 -8.31
N ILE A 280 -16.05 4.02 -8.51
CA ILE A 280 -17.00 4.48 -9.54
C ILE A 280 -16.47 4.15 -10.93
N THR A 281 -15.21 4.51 -11.21
CA THR A 281 -14.58 4.26 -12.51
C THR A 281 -14.52 2.76 -12.83
N PHE A 282 -14.14 1.91 -11.87
CA PHE A 282 -14.18 0.47 -12.05
C PHE A 282 -15.60 -0.03 -12.37
N ALA A 283 -16.61 0.42 -11.62
CA ALA A 283 -18.00 0.03 -11.86
C ALA A 283 -18.48 0.45 -13.25
N ILE A 284 -18.13 1.66 -13.72
CA ILE A 284 -18.45 2.14 -15.06
C ILE A 284 -17.80 1.24 -16.12
N ILE A 285 -16.49 1.01 -16.04
CA ILE A 285 -15.75 0.16 -17.00
C ILE A 285 -16.33 -1.26 -17.01
N TYR A 286 -16.60 -1.80 -15.83
CA TYR A 286 -17.17 -3.14 -15.67
C TYR A 286 -18.54 -3.26 -16.34
N VAL A 287 -19.47 -2.34 -16.03
CA VAL A 287 -20.81 -2.32 -16.64
C VAL A 287 -20.70 -2.17 -18.15
N LEU A 288 -19.76 -1.36 -18.64
CA LEU A 288 -19.55 -1.13 -20.06
C LEU A 288 -19.12 -2.43 -20.76
N ILE A 289 -18.07 -3.10 -20.26
CA ILE A 289 -17.54 -4.34 -20.83
C ILE A 289 -18.59 -5.45 -20.77
N VAL A 290 -19.23 -5.64 -19.62
CA VAL A 290 -20.29 -6.65 -19.47
C VAL A 290 -21.42 -6.37 -20.45
N SER A 291 -21.86 -5.11 -20.58
CA SER A 291 -22.90 -4.75 -21.53
C SER A 291 -22.50 -5.10 -22.96
N LEU A 292 -21.28 -4.77 -23.39
CA LEU A 292 -20.76 -5.13 -24.71
C LEU A 292 -20.76 -6.65 -24.95
N LEU A 293 -20.36 -7.45 -23.96
CA LEU A 293 -20.38 -8.91 -24.02
C LEU A 293 -21.80 -9.47 -24.09
N LEU A 294 -22.72 -8.95 -23.27
CA LEU A 294 -24.14 -9.31 -23.31
C LEU A 294 -24.72 -9.03 -24.69
N PHE A 295 -24.42 -7.87 -25.27
CA PHE A 295 -24.89 -7.48 -26.59
C PHE A 295 -24.34 -8.35 -27.72
N LEU A 296 -23.05 -8.70 -27.68
CA LEU A 296 -22.48 -9.66 -28.61
C LEU A 296 -23.23 -11.00 -28.51
N SER A 297 -23.49 -11.47 -27.29
CA SER A 297 -24.17 -12.73 -27.04
C SER A 297 -25.61 -12.73 -27.59
N VAL A 298 -26.38 -11.65 -27.35
CA VAL A 298 -27.72 -11.47 -27.92
C VAL A 298 -27.69 -11.43 -29.45
N THR A 299 -26.69 -10.76 -30.04
CA THR A 299 -26.55 -10.68 -31.50
C THR A 299 -26.29 -12.07 -32.11
N ILE A 300 -25.46 -12.89 -31.45
CA ILE A 300 -25.21 -14.28 -31.86
C ILE A 300 -26.49 -15.12 -31.70
N ALA A 301 -27.20 -14.98 -30.59
CA ALA A 301 -28.46 -15.66 -30.31
C ALA A 301 -29.53 -15.36 -31.38
N ILE A 302 -29.73 -14.09 -31.73
CA ILE A 302 -30.68 -13.68 -32.78
C ILE A 302 -30.27 -14.28 -34.13
N ASN A 303 -28.98 -14.26 -34.47
CA ASN A 303 -28.50 -14.84 -35.72
C ASN A 303 -28.74 -16.36 -35.78
N PHE A 304 -28.43 -17.07 -34.70
CA PHE A 304 -28.65 -18.52 -34.62
C PHE A 304 -30.14 -18.86 -34.76
N ALA A 305 -31.01 -18.17 -34.03
CA ALA A 305 -32.46 -18.31 -34.14
C ALA A 305 -32.95 -18.07 -35.58
N SER A 306 -32.45 -17.01 -36.24
CA SER A 306 -32.86 -16.66 -37.60
C SER A 306 -32.43 -17.67 -38.67
N ARG A 307 -31.35 -18.44 -38.43
CA ARG A 307 -30.88 -19.50 -39.33
C ARG A 307 -31.67 -20.78 -39.15
N LEU A 308 -32.03 -21.13 -37.92
CA LEU A 308 -32.81 -22.33 -37.60
C LEU A 308 -34.23 -22.28 -38.18
N THR A 309 -34.77 -21.09 -38.40
CA THR A 309 -36.12 -20.86 -38.93
C THR A 309 -36.17 -20.64 -40.45
N ARG A 310 -35.06 -20.78 -41.18
CA ARG A 310 -35.07 -20.73 -42.65
C ARG A 310 -35.43 -22.12 -43.20
N PRO A 311 -36.35 -22.20 -44.18
CA PRO A 311 -36.71 -23.46 -44.82
C PRO A 311 -35.53 -24.07 -45.59
#